data_AF-A0A9D9LY14-F1
#
_entry.id   AF-A0A9D9LY14-F1
#
_cell.length_a   1.000
_cell.length_b   1.000
_cell.length_c   1.000
_cell.angle_alpha   90.00
_cell.angle_beta   90.00
_cell.angle_gamma   90.00
#
_symmetry.space_group_name_H-M   'P 1'
#
loop_
_entity.id
_entity.type
_entity.pdbx_description
1 polymer ?
#
loop_
_entity_poly.entity_id
_entity_poly.type
_entity_poly.pdbx_seq_one_letter_code
_entity_poly.pdbx_strand_id
1 'polypeptide(L)'
;NKAESDFTRRLDDMVKTQKKIEELKQTYLSWSLHDSDMRHEGMKEAKFEAARNMLIKNKLTLEEIADYIDLPLETVQQLAEELKNPVE
;
A
#
# COMPACT_ATOMS: atom_id res chain seq x y z
N ASN A 1 -4.58 -12.45 -53.68
CA ASN A 1 -5.72 -11.54 -53.94
C ASN A 1 -5.55 -10.29 -53.03
N LYS A 2 -5.77 -9.06 -53.52
CA LYS A 2 -5.65 -7.81 -52.72
C LYS A 2 -6.52 -7.82 -51.45
N ALA A 3 -7.70 -8.44 -51.50
CA ALA A 3 -8.61 -8.56 -50.37
C ALA A 3 -8.07 -9.45 -49.23
N GLU A 4 -7.34 -10.52 -49.54
CA GLU A 4 -6.67 -11.33 -48.50
C GLU A 4 -5.56 -10.54 -47.79
N SER A 5 -4.83 -9.71 -48.53
CA SER A 5 -3.78 -8.85 -47.98
C SER A 5 -4.34 -7.76 -47.06
N ASP A 6 -5.49 -7.17 -47.41
CA ASP A 6 -6.16 -6.17 -46.58
C ASP A 6 -6.79 -6.79 -45.31
N PHE A 7 -7.31 -8.01 -45.41
CA PHE A 7 -7.81 -8.77 -44.25
C PHE A 7 -6.70 -9.08 -43.24
N THR A 8 -5.57 -9.62 -43.70
CA THR A 8 -4.43 -9.95 -42.83
C THR A 8 -3.85 -8.70 -42.14
N ARG A 9 -3.71 -7.58 -42.86
CA ARG A 9 -3.24 -6.32 -42.28
C ARG A 9 -4.16 -5.85 -41.15
N ARG A 10 -5.47 -5.95 -41.34
CA ARG A 10 -6.46 -5.58 -40.31
C ARG A 10 -6.35 -6.46 -39.07
N LEU A 11 -6.13 -7.77 -39.24
CA LEU A 11 -5.89 -8.67 -38.11
C LEU A 11 -4.63 -8.28 -37.34
N ASP A 12 -3.53 -7.97 -38.04
CA ASP A 12 -2.29 -7.53 -37.39
C ASP A 12 -2.48 -6.24 -36.59
N ASP A 13 -3.23 -5.27 -37.14
CA ASP A 13 -3.53 -4.02 -36.46
C ASP A 13 -4.42 -4.22 -35.22
N MET A 14 -5.38 -5.15 -35.30
CA MET A 14 -6.20 -5.54 -34.15
C MET A 14 -5.35 -6.20 -33.06
N VAL A 15 -4.44 -7.11 -33.41
CA VAL A 15 -3.55 -7.77 -32.45
C VAL A 15 -2.60 -6.76 -31.80
N LYS A 16 -2.02 -5.82 -32.58
CA LYS A 16 -1.19 -4.74 -32.03
C LYS A 16 -1.97 -3.86 -31.06
N THR A 17 -3.22 -3.53 -31.39
CA THR A 17 -4.10 -2.76 -30.51
C THR A 17 -4.38 -3.51 -29.21
N GLN A 18 -4.66 -4.81 -29.28
CA GLN A 18 -4.87 -5.63 -28.07
C GLN A 18 -3.63 -5.69 -27.18
N LYS A 19 -2.43 -5.81 -27.77
CA LYS A 19 -1.17 -5.76 -27.00
C LYS A 19 -1.03 -4.44 -26.24
N LYS A 20 -1.30 -3.31 -26.90
CA LYS A 20 -1.26 -1.99 -26.25
C LYS A 20 -2.30 -1.86 -25.14
N ILE A 21 -3.51 -2.39 -25.35
CA ILE A 21 -4.57 -2.40 -24.32
C ILE A 21 -4.10 -3.21 -23.11
N GLU A 22 -3.48 -4.37 -23.34
CA GLU A 22 -2.99 -5.21 -22.25
C GLU A 22 -1.84 -4.53 -21.49
N GLU A 23 -0.89 -3.91 -22.20
CA GLU A 23 0.18 -3.10 -21.59
C GLU A 23 -0.38 -1.96 -20.70
N LEU A 24 -1.42 -1.27 -21.18
CA LEU A 24 -2.09 -0.22 -20.41
C LEU A 24 -2.79 -0.78 -19.16
N LYS A 25 -3.46 -1.92 -19.27
CA LYS A 25 -4.11 -2.58 -18.12
C LYS A 25 -3.08 -2.99 -17.06
N GLN A 26 -1.96 -3.57 -17.48
CA GLN A 26 -0.88 -3.96 -16.56
C GLN A 26 -0.28 -2.74 -15.86
N THR A 27 -0.08 -1.64 -16.61
CA THR A 27 0.41 -0.38 -16.04
C THR A 27 -0.57 0.18 -15.00
N TYR A 28 -1.86 0.22 -15.34
CA TYR A 28 -2.90 0.68 -14.42
C TYR A 28 -2.97 -0.18 -13.15
N LEU A 29 -2.91 -1.50 -13.29
CA LEU A 29 -2.92 -2.41 -12.15
C LEU A 29 -1.71 -2.17 -11.23
N SER A 30 -0.52 -2.02 -11.81
CA SER A 30 0.70 -1.72 -11.06
C SER A 30 0.56 -0.43 -10.25
N TRP A 31 0.07 0.65 -10.87
CA TRP A 31 -0.18 1.91 -10.16
C TRP A 31 -1.26 1.80 -9.09
N SER A 32 -2.34 1.07 -9.35
CA SER A 32 -3.39 0.85 -8.37
C SER A 32 -2.90 0.05 -7.16
N LEU A 33 -2.04 -0.94 -7.36
CA LEU A 33 -1.42 -1.70 -6.27
C LEU A 33 -0.48 -0.79 -5.47
N HIS A 34 0.37 -0.03 -6.14
CA HIS A 34 1.28 0.90 -5.47
C HIS A 34 0.54 1.95 -4.61
N ASP A 35 -0.53 2.55 -5.14
CA ASP A 35 -1.36 3.50 -4.37
C ASP A 35 -2.02 2.83 -3.16
N SER A 36 -2.50 1.58 -3.32
CA SER A 36 -3.05 0.81 -2.21
C SER A 36 -2.00 0.54 -1.13
N ASP A 37 -0.80 0.11 -1.53
CA ASP A 37 0.31 -0.18 -0.61
C ASP A 37 0.73 1.08 0.16
N MET A 38 0.90 2.21 -0.53
CA MET A 38 1.22 3.49 0.12
C MET A 38 0.16 3.91 1.14
N ARG A 39 -1.13 3.71 0.83
CA ARG A 39 -2.21 4.00 1.79
C ARG A 39 -2.13 3.09 3.00
N HIS A 40 -1.87 1.79 2.80
CA HIS A 40 -1.71 0.84 3.90
C HIS A 40 -0.50 1.18 4.78
N GLU A 41 0.62 1.53 4.18
CA GLU A 41 1.82 2.01 4.89
C GLU A 41 1.52 3.28 5.69
N GLY A 42 0.91 4.29 5.05
CA GLY A 42 0.54 5.54 5.73
C GLY A 42 -0.45 5.34 6.88
N MET A 43 -1.42 4.43 6.75
CA MET A 43 -2.33 4.06 7.85
C MET A 43 -1.58 3.40 9.00
N LYS A 44 -0.60 2.53 8.69
CA LYS A 44 0.22 1.86 9.70
C LYS A 44 1.11 2.86 10.43
N GLU A 45 1.77 3.76 9.71
CA GLU A 45 2.58 4.84 10.30
C GLU A 45 1.74 5.76 11.19
N ALA A 46 0.53 6.15 10.73
CA ALA A 46 -0.37 6.97 11.53
C ALA A 46 -0.79 6.29 12.85
N LYS A 47 -1.05 4.96 12.82
CA LYS A 47 -1.32 4.17 14.04
C LYS A 47 -0.11 4.20 14.98
N PHE A 48 1.11 4.00 14.48
CA PHE A 48 2.32 4.06 15.31
C PHE A 48 2.55 5.42 15.94
N GLU A 49 2.39 6.48 15.16
CA GLU A 49 2.55 7.85 15.66
C GLU A 49 1.47 8.20 16.69
N ALA A 50 0.23 7.77 16.48
CA ALA A 50 -0.84 7.93 17.46
C ALA A 50 -0.53 7.19 18.77
N ALA A 51 -0.06 5.94 18.70
CA ALA A 51 0.35 5.16 19.86
C ALA A 51 1.50 5.84 20.62
N ARG A 52 2.54 6.33 19.92
CA ARG A 52 3.64 7.10 20.51
C ARG A 52 3.15 8.33 21.25
N ASN A 53 2.25 9.11 20.63
CA ASN A 53 1.65 10.28 21.26
C ASN A 53 0.81 9.94 22.50
N MET A 54 0.11 8.80 22.51
CA MET A 54 -0.62 8.33 23.69
C MET A 54 0.31 7.90 24.82
N LEU A 55 1.40 7.20 24.49
CA LEU A 55 2.45 6.80 25.45
C LEU A 55 3.11 8.04 26.09
N ILE A 56 3.47 9.04 25.28
CA ILE A 56 4.05 10.31 25.77
C ILE A 56 3.08 11.03 26.72
N LYS A 57 1.77 11.02 26.41
CA LYS A 57 0.76 11.62 27.29
C LYS A 57 0.60 10.87 28.62
N ASN A 58 0.98 9.59 28.68
CA ASN A 58 0.98 8.73 29.87
C ASN A 58 -0.35 8.76 30.65
N LYS A 59 -1.47 8.73 29.94
CA LYS A 59 -2.84 8.74 30.52
C LYS A 59 -3.57 7.42 30.43
N LEU A 60 -3.04 6.48 29.64
CA LEU A 60 -3.65 5.19 29.32
C LEU A 60 -2.63 4.08 29.60
N THR A 61 -3.12 2.90 29.94
CA THR A 61 -2.33 1.68 30.02
C THR A 61 -1.90 1.19 28.63
N LEU A 62 -0.90 0.32 28.56
CA LEU A 62 -0.41 -0.23 27.29
C LEU A 62 -1.51 -1.06 26.60
N GLU A 63 -2.31 -1.77 27.39
CA GLU A 63 -3.45 -2.57 26.95
C GLU A 63 -4.55 -1.70 26.36
N GLU A 64 -4.89 -0.57 27.00
CA GLU A 64 -5.87 0.39 26.46
C GLU A 64 -5.37 1.01 25.15
N ILE A 65 -4.08 1.36 25.06
CA ILE A 65 -3.51 1.92 23.82
C ILE A 65 -3.55 0.89 22.69
N ALA A 66 -3.20 -0.37 22.98
CA ALA A 66 -3.26 -1.48 22.04
C ALA A 66 -4.68 -1.69 21.50
N ASP A 67 -5.69 -1.65 22.37
CA ASP A 67 -7.10 -1.78 22.01
C ASP A 67 -7.59 -0.58 21.18
N TYR A 68 -7.32 0.66 21.61
CA TYR A 68 -7.80 1.87 20.91
C TYR A 68 -7.22 2.05 19.51
N ILE A 69 -5.94 1.73 19.34
CA ILE A 69 -5.22 1.94 18.08
C ILE A 69 -5.27 0.68 17.20
N ASP A 70 -5.79 -0.42 17.74
CA ASP A 70 -5.83 -1.73 17.08
C ASP A 70 -4.41 -2.11 16.62
N LEU A 71 -3.52 -2.23 17.61
CA LEU A 71 -2.14 -2.71 17.50
C LEU A 71 -1.92 -3.84 18.51
N PRO A 72 -1.05 -4.83 18.21
CA PRO A 72 -0.67 -5.83 19.19
C PRO A 72 -0.03 -5.19 20.43
N LEU A 73 -0.34 -5.73 21.62
CA LEU A 73 0.24 -5.25 22.87
C LEU A 73 1.78 -5.26 22.86
N GLU A 74 2.38 -6.31 22.30
CA GLU A 74 3.84 -6.44 22.15
C GLU A 74 4.43 -5.26 21.35
N THR A 75 3.74 -4.82 20.31
CA THR A 75 4.15 -3.68 19.50
C THR A 75 4.10 -2.37 20.30
N VAL A 76 3.06 -2.18 21.11
CA VAL A 76 2.95 -1.00 21.99
C VAL A 76 4.04 -1.02 23.07
N GLN A 77 4.38 -2.19 23.60
CA GLN A 77 5.49 -2.36 24.55
C GLN A 77 6.84 -2.00 23.92
N GLN A 78 7.11 -2.45 22.68
CA GLN A 78 8.33 -2.08 21.96
C GLN A 78 8.43 -0.57 21.75
N LEU A 79 7.35 0.08 21.31
CA LEU A 79 7.31 1.55 21.15
C LEU A 79 7.56 2.28 22.48
N ALA A 80 7.04 1.75 23.59
CA ALA A 80 7.26 2.32 24.91
C ALA A 80 8.74 2.20 25.34
N GLU A 81 9.42 1.11 24.99
CA GLU A 81 10.85 0.93 25.24
C GLU A 81 11.72 1.82 24.35
N GLU A 82 11.39 1.98 23.06
CA GLU A 82 12.06 2.91 22.14
C GLU A 82 12.01 4.36 22.66
N LEU A 83 10.89 4.77 23.24
CA LEU A 83 10.74 6.12 23.81
C LEU A 83 11.57 6.33 25.09
N LYS A 84 11.86 5.26 25.83
CA LYS A 84 12.73 5.31 27.01
C LYS A 84 14.21 5.32 26.63
N ASN A 85 14.56 4.61 25.55
CA ASN A 85 15.91 4.47 25.04
C ASN A 85 15.97 4.96 23.58
N PRO A 86 15.89 6.28 23.34
CA PRO A 86 16.02 6.81 21.99
C PRO A 86 17.39 6.40 21.44
N VAL A 87 17.41 5.72 20.29
CA VAL A 87 18.65 5.40 19.57
C VAL A 87 19.31 6.72 19.21
N GLU A 88 20.50 6.99 19.77
CA GLU A 88 21.35 8.16 19.49
C GLU A 88 21.75 8.27 18.02
#